data_AF-A0A8X6U0F7-F1
#
_entry.id   AF-A0A8X6U0F7-F1
#
_cell.length_a   1.000
_cell.length_b   1.000
_cell.length_c   1.000
_cell.angle_alpha   90.00
_cell.angle_beta   90.00
_cell.angle_gamma   90.00
#
_symmetry.space_group_name_H-M   'P 1'
#
loop_
_entity.id
_entity.type
_entity.pdbx_description
1 polymer ?
#
loop_
_entity_poly.entity_id
_entity_poly.type
_entity_poly.pdbx_seq_one_letter_code
_entity_poly.pdbx_strand_id
1 'polypeptide(L)'
;ERLRANALNIFFEGTESAGATIESLLFELSKHPDVQKKAQAELDAVVGRERLPSWLDKQNLPYVDATLQELYRLAMVFKTSVMYSNF
;
A
#
# COMPACT_ATOMS: atom_id res chain seq x y z
N GLU A 1 -14.44 -13.37 -26.26
CA GLU A 1 -15.07 -13.54 -24.92
C GLU A 1 -14.05 -13.57 -23.78
N ARG A 2 -13.01 -14.42 -23.83
CA ARG A 2 -11.99 -14.53 -22.77
C ARG A 2 -11.29 -13.22 -22.38
N LEU A 3 -10.97 -12.35 -23.34
CA LEU A 3 -10.35 -11.06 -23.06
C LEU A 3 -11.24 -10.15 -22.19
N ARG A 4 -12.56 -10.15 -22.45
CA ARG A 4 -13.53 -9.37 -21.66
C ARG A 4 -13.63 -9.93 -20.25
N ALA A 5 -13.72 -11.25 -20.11
CA ALA A 5 -13.75 -11.90 -18.80
C ALA A 5 -12.48 -11.60 -17.99
N ASN A 6 -11.30 -11.72 -18.60
CA ASN A 6 -10.03 -11.43 -17.93
C ASN A 6 -9.92 -9.95 -17.52
N ALA A 7 -10.35 -9.03 -18.38
CA ALA A 7 -10.35 -7.60 -18.06
C ALA A 7 -11.26 -7.28 -16.87
N LEU A 8 -12.44 -7.91 -16.82
CA LEU A 8 -13.36 -7.77 -15.68
C LEU A 8 -12.75 -8.35 -14.39
N ASN A 9 -12.15 -9.53 -14.45
CA ASN A 9 -11.50 -10.15 -13.28
C ASN A 9 -10.40 -9.25 -12.71
N ILE A 10 -9.47 -8.77 -13.54
CA ILE A 10 -8.38 -7.89 -13.11
C ILE A 10 -8.94 -6.62 -12.45
N PHE A 11 -9.98 -6.04 -13.04
CA PHE A 11 -10.58 -4.81 -12.52
C PHE A 11 -11.23 -5.02 -11.14
N PHE A 12 -12.06 -6.06 -10.98
CA PHE A 12 -12.73 -6.33 -9.71
C PHE A 12 -11.76 -6.78 -8.62
N GLU A 13 -10.92 -7.78 -8.92
CA GLU A 13 -9.94 -8.31 -7.96
C GLU A 13 -8.98 -7.22 -7.49
N GLY A 14 -8.51 -6.36 -8.41
CA GLY A 14 -7.58 -5.28 -8.09
C GLY A 14 -8.21 -4.15 -7.29
N THR A 15 -9.45 -3.78 -7.59
CA THR A 15 -10.10 -2.62 -6.95
C THR A 15 -10.43 -2.89 -5.49
N GLU A 16 -11.13 -4.00 -5.21
CA GLU A 16 -11.58 -4.32 -3.86
C GLU A 16 -10.38 -4.61 -2.94
N SER A 17 -9.41 -5.38 -3.43
CA SER A 17 -8.23 -5.75 -2.65
C SER A 17 -7.33 -4.55 -2.34
N ALA A 18 -7.08 -3.68 -3.31
CA ALA A 18 -6.28 -2.47 -3.09
C ALA A 18 -6.98 -1.49 -2.14
N GLY A 19 -8.30 -1.30 -2.29
CA GLY A 19 -9.10 -0.44 -1.41
C GLY A 19 -9.05 -0.89 0.05
N ALA A 20 -9.37 -2.16 0.32
CA ALA A 20 -9.34 -2.73 1.66
C ALA A 20 -7.93 -2.69 2.29
N THR A 21 -6.90 -2.90 1.47
CA THR A 21 -5.51 -2.80 1.92
C THR A 21 -5.18 -1.38 2.36
N ILE A 22 -5.44 -0.37 1.53
CA ILE A 22 -5.15 1.03 1.86
C ILE A 22 -5.88 1.45 3.14
N GLU A 23 -7.16 1.10 3.29
CA GLU A 23 -7.95 1.40 4.48
C GLU A 23 -7.31 0.80 5.75
N SER A 24 -6.93 -0.48 5.70
CA SER A 24 -6.32 -1.16 6.84
C SER A 24 -4.95 -0.59 7.21
N LEU A 25 -4.10 -0.28 6.22
CA LEU A 25 -2.79 0.33 6.45
C LEU A 25 -2.93 1.73 7.06
N LEU A 26 -3.86 2.55 6.57
CA LEU A 26 -4.13 3.88 7.12
C LEU A 26 -4.70 3.81 8.53
N PHE A 27 -5.61 2.86 8.79
CA PHE A 27 -6.14 2.62 10.13
C PHE A 27 -5.02 2.22 11.11
N GLU A 28 -4.13 1.31 10.71
CA GLU A 28 -3.01 0.92 11.57
C GLU A 28 -2.05 2.09 11.80
N LEU A 29 -1.68 2.84 10.74
CA LEU A 29 -0.81 4.01 10.87
C LEU A 29 -1.41 5.10 11.79
N SER A 30 -2.73 5.26 11.80
CA SER A 30 -3.42 6.24 12.65
C SER A 30 -3.23 6.00 14.16
N LYS A 31 -2.91 4.77 14.55
CA LYS A 31 -2.61 4.39 15.94
C LYS A 31 -1.20 4.79 16.37
N HIS A 32 -0.31 5.10 15.41
CA HIS A 32 1.11 5.41 15.64
C HIS A 32 1.45 6.83 15.11
N PRO A 33 0.92 7.90 15.73
CA PRO A 33 1.05 9.27 15.21
C PRO A 33 2.50 9.79 15.22
N ASP A 34 3.36 9.24 16.06
CA ASP A 34 4.80 9.55 16.09
C ASP A 34 5.53 8.97 14.87
N VAL A 35 5.20 7.74 14.47
CA VAL A 35 5.70 7.11 13.24
C VAL A 35 5.21 7.88 12.03
N GLN A 36 3.93 8.23 11.99
CA GLN A 36 3.34 9.03 10.91
C GLN A 36 4.04 10.39 10.76
N LYS A 37 4.32 11.11 11.86
CA LYS A 37 5.05 12.39 11.83
C LYS A 37 6.46 12.26 11.28
N LYS A 38 7.18 11.19 11.64
CA LYS A 38 8.54 10.93 11.12
C LYS A 38 8.53 10.63 9.63
N ALA A 39 7.59 9.80 9.17
CA ALA A 39 7.43 9.51 7.74
C ALA A 39 7.08 10.77 6.95
N GLN A 40 6.18 11.61 7.47
CA GLN A 40 5.84 12.89 6.85
C GLN A 40 7.03 13.85 6.81
N ALA A 41 7.87 13.88 7.84
CA ALA A 41 9.06 14.72 7.88
C ALA A 41 10.10 14.30 6.81
N GLU A 42 10.29 12.99 6.60
CA GLU A 42 11.15 12.49 5.51
C GLU A 42 10.59 12.88 4.13
N LEU A 43 9.27 12.73 3.93
CA LEU A 43 8.60 13.16 2.69
C LEU A 43 8.77 14.66 2.44
N ASP A 44 8.50 15.49 3.45
CA ASP A 44 8.61 16.94 3.35
C ASP A 44 10.06 17.37 3.04
N ALA A 45 11.07 16.64 3.56
CA ALA A 45 12.48 16.93 3.32
C ALA A 45 12.97 16.54 1.91
N VAL A 46 12.49 15.41 1.38
CA VAL A 46 12.97 14.84 0.11
C VAL A 46 12.14 15.33 -1.09
N VAL A 47 10.82 15.34 -0.95
CA VAL A 47 9.88 15.69 -2.03
C VAL A 47 9.49 17.16 -1.97
N GLY A 48 9.38 17.72 -0.77
CA GLY A 48 8.79 19.04 -0.53
C GLY A 48 7.26 19.02 -0.61
N ARG A 49 6.64 20.20 -0.48
CA ARG A 49 5.17 20.36 -0.50
C ARG A 49 4.60 20.87 -1.82
N GLU A 50 5.45 21.21 -2.78
CA GLU A 50 5.07 21.79 -4.07
C GLU A 50 4.59 20.73 -5.08
N ARG A 51 4.90 19.45 -4.85
CA ARG A 51 4.54 18.34 -5.74
C ARG A 51 4.22 17.06 -4.97
N LEU A 52 3.53 16.15 -5.65
CA LEU A 52 3.32 14.80 -5.13
C LEU A 52 4.59 13.93 -5.29
N PRO A 53 4.75 12.89 -4.46
CA PRO A 53 5.82 11.90 -4.61
C PRO A 53 5.74 11.15 -5.94
N SER A 54 6.89 10.76 -6.47
CA SER A 54 7.04 9.94 -7.67
C SER A 54 7.83 8.66 -7.39
N TRP A 55 7.80 7.71 -8.32
CA TRP A 55 8.59 6.48 -8.22
C TRP A 55 10.10 6.70 -8.15
N LEU A 56 10.60 7.82 -8.68
CA LEU A 56 12.02 8.18 -8.64
C LEU A 56 12.47 8.58 -7.23
N ASP A 57 11.56 9.09 -6.40
CA ASP A 57 11.87 9.54 -5.04
C ASP A 57 12.04 8.37 -4.07
N LYS A 58 11.49 7.19 -4.40
CA LYS A 58 11.44 6.02 -3.51
C LYS A 58 12.81 5.64 -2.92
N GLN A 59 13.88 5.75 -3.72
CA GLN A 59 15.24 5.39 -3.28
C GLN A 59 15.76 6.31 -2.17
N ASN A 60 15.24 7.53 -2.12
CA ASN A 60 15.61 8.56 -1.14
C ASN A 60 14.66 8.60 0.06
N LEU A 61 13.69 7.68 0.14
CA LEU A 61 12.67 7.61 1.19
C LEU A 61 12.76 6.29 2.00
N PRO A 62 13.92 5.97 2.61
CA PRO A 62 14.12 4.70 3.30
C PRO A 62 13.20 4.51 4.50
N TYR A 63 12.87 5.57 5.25
CA TYR A 63 11.99 5.46 6.42
C TYR A 63 10.54 5.23 6.01
N VAL A 64 10.06 5.92 4.98
CA VAL A 64 8.72 5.70 4.42
C VAL A 64 8.60 4.29 3.85
N ASP A 65 9.61 3.79 3.12
CA ASP A 65 9.58 2.43 2.58
C ASP A 65 9.58 1.38 3.70
N ALA A 66 10.42 1.55 4.73
CA ALA A 66 10.40 0.68 5.90
C ALA A 66 9.07 0.72 6.66
N THR A 67 8.47 1.90 6.82
CA THR A 67 7.15 2.07 7.45
C THR A 67 6.08 1.33 6.65
N LEU A 68 6.09 1.45 5.32
CA LEU A 68 5.14 0.77 4.46
C LEU A 68 5.30 -0.76 4.55
N GLN A 69 6.54 -1.27 4.53
CA GLN A 69 6.81 -2.70 4.70
C GLN A 69 6.29 -3.24 6.04
N GLU A 70 6.47 -2.49 7.12
CA GLU A 70 5.98 -2.89 8.44
C GLU A 70 4.45 -2.84 8.55
N LEU A 71 3.81 -1.84 7.93
CA LEU A 71 2.34 -1.80 7.84
C LEU A 71 1.81 -3.01 7.06
N TYR A 72 2.45 -3.40 5.95
CA TYR A 72 2.09 -4.64 5.25
C TYR A 72 2.28 -5.88 6.13
N ARG A 73 3.35 -5.95 6.94
CA ARG A 73 3.55 -7.07 7.87
C ARG A 73 2.43 -7.19 8.91
N LEU A 74 1.94 -6.06 9.41
CA LEU A 74 0.98 -5.99 10.51
C LEU A 74 -0.49 -6.09 10.07
N ALA A 75 -0.84 -5.37 9.00
CA ALA A 75 -2.23 -5.04 8.65
C ALA A 75 -2.60 -5.47 7.22
N MET A 76 -1.82 -6.36 6.59
CA MET A 76 -2.22 -6.95 5.32
C MET A 76 -3.46 -7.83 5.48
N VAL A 77 -4.56 -7.39 4.86
CA VAL A 77 -5.89 -8.01 4.93
C VAL A 77 -5.89 -9.41 4.29
N PHE A 78 -5.10 -9.63 3.24
CA PHE A 78 -5.03 -10.90 2.50
C PHE A 78 -3.93 -11.83 3.02
N LYS A 79 -4.04 -12.24 4.28
CA LYS A 79 -3.02 -13.08 4.93
C LYS A 79 -3.05 -14.56 4.51
N THR A 80 -4.19 -15.03 4.03
CA THR A 80 -4.37 -16.37 3.46
C THR A 80 -4.40 -16.27 1.95
N SER A 81 -3.41 -16.86 1.28
CA SER A 81 -3.39 -16.98 -0.19
C SER A 81 -4.65 -17.68 -0.69
N VAL A 82 -5.00 -17.40 -1.96
CA VAL A 82 -6.08 -18.05 -2.70
C VAL A 82 -6.13 -19.55 -2.36
N MET A 83 -7.30 -20.02 -1.97
CA MET A 83 -7.53 -21.44 -1.68
C MET A 83 -7.21 -22.24 -2.95
N TYR A 84 -6.13 -23.01 -2.92
CA TYR A 84 -5.86 -23.97 -3.98
C TYR A 84 -6.84 -25.14 -3.83
N SER A 85 -7.68 -25.34 -4.85
CA SER A 85 -8.48 -26.56 -4.96
C SER A 85 -7.65 -27.61 -5.70
N ASN A 86 -7.35 -28.75 -5.06
CA ASN A 86 -6.64 -29.87 -5.67
C ASN A 86 -7.57 -30.75 -6.53
N PHE A 87 -8.41 -30.15 -7.38
CA PHE A 87 -9.34 -30.87 -8.27
C PHE A 87 -9.12 -30.45 -9.72
#